data_AF-A0A7S1RQ54-F1
#
_entry.id   AF-A0A7S1RQ54-F1
#
_cell.length_a   1.000
_cell.length_b   1.000
_cell.length_c   1.000
_cell.angle_alpha   90.00
_cell.angle_beta   90.00
_cell.angle_gamma   90.00
#
_symmetry.space_group_name_H-M   'P 1'
#
loop_
_entity.id
_entity.type
_entity.pdbx_description
1 polymer ?
#
loop_
_entity_poly.entity_id
_entity_poly.type
_entity_poly.pdbx_seq_one_letter_code
_entity_poly.pdbx_strand_id
1 'polypeptide(L)'
;TAAGMPFASYFHGYNATVRKCWEERCGRVAEDPAPDCFSGALVCQHGRTDCMVTTAWACAESMAGGGRASRYMPFVWCTARYFLAVTSGASFEARVRQCAAASSLDGPRLVACAAGPEGRALLDAQGRATVPHAGVPYVLVDGRELGDTHCVSCGDGIMHRVCSAARRRTGLDTPVCRATLGEG
;
A
#
# COMPACT_ATOMS: atom_id res chain seq x y z
N THR A 1 2.44 2.30 -17.82
CA THR A 1 3.07 3.36 -16.99
C THR A 1 2.05 4.45 -16.73
N ALA A 2 2.20 5.30 -15.72
CA ALA A 2 1.33 6.47 -15.48
C ALA A 2 1.70 7.69 -16.35
N ALA A 3 2.24 7.43 -17.55
CA ALA A 3 2.67 8.46 -18.48
C ALA A 3 1.46 9.29 -18.95
N GLY A 4 1.60 10.62 -18.98
CA GLY A 4 0.54 11.54 -19.40
C GLY A 4 -0.36 12.07 -18.26
N MET A 5 -0.26 11.53 -17.04
CA MET A 5 -0.99 12.08 -15.89
C MET A 5 -0.22 13.25 -15.25
N PRO A 6 -0.91 14.32 -14.82
CA PRO A 6 -0.27 15.38 -14.04
C PRO A 6 0.20 14.86 -12.66
N PHE A 7 1.28 15.45 -12.16
CA PHE A 7 1.72 15.25 -10.78
C PHE A 7 0.81 16.04 -9.83
N ALA A 8 0.61 15.52 -8.62
CA ALA A 8 -0.07 16.21 -7.52
C ALA A 8 -1.42 16.87 -7.85
N SER A 9 -2.23 16.29 -8.74
CA SER A 9 -3.62 16.67 -8.92
C SER A 9 -4.53 15.66 -8.22
N TYR A 10 -5.60 16.11 -7.57
CA TYR A 10 -6.78 15.27 -7.38
C TYR A 10 -7.24 14.83 -8.78
N PHE A 11 -6.89 13.61 -9.15
CA PHE A 11 -7.29 13.08 -10.44
C PHE A 11 -8.79 12.85 -10.40
N HIS A 12 -9.53 13.68 -11.14
CA HIS A 12 -11.00 13.61 -11.20
C HIS A 12 -11.53 12.35 -11.90
N GLY A 13 -10.66 11.49 -12.42
CA GLY A 13 -11.09 10.25 -13.08
C GLY A 13 -11.24 9.05 -12.15
N TYR A 14 -10.89 9.15 -10.85
CA TYR A 14 -11.23 8.09 -9.90
C TYR A 14 -12.71 8.18 -9.53
N ASN A 15 -13.40 7.06 -9.66
CA ASN A 15 -14.80 6.92 -9.30
C ASN A 15 -15.02 5.55 -8.66
N ALA A 16 -15.51 5.52 -7.42
CA ALA A 16 -15.69 4.27 -6.66
C ALA A 16 -16.69 3.30 -7.34
N THR A 17 -17.70 3.82 -8.03
CA THR A 17 -18.66 3.01 -8.80
C THR A 17 -17.98 2.38 -10.02
N VAL A 18 -17.15 3.13 -10.74
CA VAL A 18 -16.36 2.60 -11.86
C VAL A 18 -15.35 1.55 -11.37
N ARG A 19 -14.68 1.82 -10.25
CA ARG A 19 -13.77 0.87 -9.60
C ARG A 19 -14.50 -0.43 -9.24
N LYS A 20 -15.68 -0.36 -8.62
CA LYS A 20 -16.50 -1.55 -8.30
C LYS A 20 -16.87 -2.35 -9.56
N CYS A 21 -17.34 -1.68 -10.61
CA CYS A 21 -17.64 -2.33 -11.89
C CYS A 21 -16.41 -3.03 -12.48
N TRP A 22 -15.23 -2.42 -12.36
CA TRP A 22 -13.97 -3.05 -12.76
C TRP A 22 -13.62 -4.23 -11.84
N GLU A 23 -13.77 -4.13 -10.52
CA GLU A 23 -13.48 -5.21 -9.56
C GLU A 23 -14.32 -6.47 -9.84
N GLU A 24 -15.58 -6.31 -10.21
CA GLU A 24 -16.50 -7.41 -10.57
C GLU A 24 -16.10 -8.12 -11.87
N ARG A 25 -15.46 -7.40 -12.81
CA ARG A 25 -15.07 -7.94 -14.13
C ARG A 25 -13.61 -8.38 -14.23
N CYS A 26 -12.74 -7.77 -13.44
CA CYS A 26 -11.29 -7.86 -13.60
C CYS A 26 -10.55 -8.08 -12.28
N GLY A 27 -11.21 -7.85 -11.15
CA GLY A 27 -10.63 -8.00 -9.82
C GLY A 27 -10.57 -9.44 -9.37
N ARG A 28 -10.14 -9.64 -8.12
CA ARG A 28 -9.94 -10.96 -7.51
C ARG A 28 -11.20 -11.84 -7.46
N VAL A 29 -12.38 -11.24 -7.50
CA VAL A 29 -13.67 -11.93 -7.40
C VAL A 29 -14.31 -12.19 -8.76
N ALA A 30 -13.69 -11.76 -9.85
CA ALA A 30 -14.19 -12.04 -11.20
C ALA A 30 -14.07 -13.54 -11.51
N GLU A 31 -15.15 -14.17 -11.95
CA GLU A 31 -15.16 -15.59 -12.33
C GLU A 31 -14.36 -15.87 -13.62
N ASP A 32 -14.43 -14.95 -14.58
CA ASP A 32 -13.73 -15.03 -15.87
C ASP A 32 -13.17 -13.65 -16.26
N PRO A 33 -12.03 -13.23 -15.68
CA PRO A 33 -11.46 -11.92 -15.96
C PRO A 33 -10.92 -11.85 -17.39
N ALA A 34 -11.30 -10.80 -18.11
CA ALA A 34 -10.80 -10.56 -19.47
C ALA A 34 -9.25 -10.52 -19.52
N PRO A 35 -8.62 -11.04 -20.58
CA PRO A 35 -7.15 -11.15 -20.65
C PRO A 35 -6.45 -9.79 -20.63
N ASP A 36 -7.16 -8.72 -21.00
CA ASP A 36 -6.66 -7.36 -21.12
C ASP A 36 -6.91 -6.49 -19.87
N CYS A 37 -7.49 -7.03 -18.79
CA CYS A 37 -7.84 -6.30 -17.56
C CYS A 37 -6.70 -5.44 -16.96
N PHE A 38 -5.44 -5.80 -17.21
CA PHE A 38 -4.24 -5.09 -16.74
C PHE A 38 -3.35 -4.58 -17.88
N SER A 39 -3.85 -4.52 -19.11
CA SER A 39 -3.06 -4.08 -20.28
C SER A 39 -2.99 -2.55 -20.43
N GLY A 40 -3.92 -1.82 -19.81
CA GLY A 40 -4.08 -0.37 -19.96
C GLY A 40 -3.07 0.49 -19.20
N ALA A 41 -3.32 1.80 -19.18
CA ALA A 41 -2.61 2.73 -18.31
C ALA A 41 -2.98 2.49 -16.84
N LEU A 42 -2.03 2.74 -15.93
CA LEU A 42 -2.33 2.71 -14.50
C LEU A 42 -3.22 3.90 -14.14
N VAL A 43 -4.27 3.64 -13.34
CA VAL A 43 -5.18 4.65 -12.82
C VAL A 43 -5.17 4.60 -11.31
N CYS A 44 -4.79 5.70 -10.67
CA CYS A 44 -4.70 5.81 -9.21
C CYS A 44 -5.52 7.02 -8.74
N GLN A 45 -6.01 6.96 -7.50
CA GLN A 45 -6.94 7.95 -6.96
C GLN A 45 -6.35 9.37 -6.97
N HIS A 46 -5.06 9.50 -6.69
CA HIS A 46 -4.37 10.79 -6.64
C HIS A 46 -3.40 10.98 -7.82
N GLY A 47 -3.75 10.41 -8.99
CA GLY A 47 -3.05 10.63 -10.25
C GLY A 47 -1.65 10.04 -10.29
N ARG A 48 -0.74 10.70 -11.01
CA ARG A 48 0.59 10.15 -11.32
C ARG A 48 1.44 9.92 -10.09
N THR A 49 1.40 10.85 -9.14
CA THR A 49 2.20 10.78 -7.91
C THR A 49 1.85 9.51 -7.14
N ASP A 50 0.56 9.23 -6.98
CA ASP A 50 0.04 8.01 -6.35
C ASP A 50 0.57 6.75 -7.01
N CYS A 51 0.37 6.65 -8.33
CA CYS A 51 0.84 5.48 -9.07
C CYS A 51 2.36 5.28 -8.93
N MET A 52 3.15 6.33 -9.05
CA MET A 52 4.61 6.23 -8.97
C MET A 52 5.09 5.84 -7.56
N VAL A 53 4.53 6.45 -6.52
CA VAL A 53 4.92 6.18 -5.13
C VAL A 53 4.47 4.77 -4.71
N THR A 54 3.24 4.36 -5.03
CA THR A 54 2.78 2.99 -4.74
C THR A 54 3.56 1.94 -5.54
N THR A 55 3.97 2.23 -6.79
CA THR A 55 4.88 1.33 -7.53
C THR A 55 6.24 1.22 -6.83
N ALA A 56 6.79 2.32 -6.31
CA ALA A 56 8.04 2.28 -5.55
C ALA A 56 7.91 1.46 -4.26
N TRP A 57 6.75 1.49 -3.60
CA TRP A 57 6.46 0.64 -2.43
C TRP A 57 6.47 -0.85 -2.79
N ALA A 58 5.84 -1.22 -3.90
CA ALA A 58 5.86 -2.60 -4.41
C ALA A 58 7.29 -3.07 -4.75
N CYS A 59 8.10 -2.21 -5.36
CA CYS A 59 9.51 -2.47 -5.62
C CYS A 59 10.31 -2.69 -4.31
N ALA A 60 10.08 -1.84 -3.30
CA ALA A 60 10.76 -1.96 -2.01
C ALA A 60 10.41 -3.27 -1.28
N GLU A 61 9.13 -3.66 -1.30
CA GLU A 61 8.69 -4.94 -0.75
C GLU A 61 9.36 -6.14 -1.45
N SER A 62 9.38 -6.13 -2.79
CA SER A 62 10.04 -7.16 -3.60
C SER A 62 11.54 -7.26 -3.27
N MET A 63 12.24 -6.13 -3.26
CA MET A 63 13.68 -6.06 -2.95
C MET A 63 14.02 -6.51 -1.52
N ALA A 64 13.10 -6.29 -0.57
CA ALA A 64 13.24 -6.75 0.81
C ALA A 64 13.04 -8.26 0.99
N GLY A 65 12.66 -8.97 -0.07
CA GLY A 65 12.46 -10.42 -0.10
C GLY A 65 11.02 -10.88 0.14
N GLY A 66 10.03 -9.98 0.01
CA GLY A 66 8.60 -10.28 0.18
C GLY A 66 8.22 -10.60 1.64
N GLY A 67 7.18 -9.96 2.17
CA GLY A 67 6.64 -10.29 3.50
C GLY A 67 7.52 -9.92 4.71
N ARG A 68 8.71 -9.36 4.52
CA ARG A 68 9.57 -8.85 5.60
C ARG A 68 9.33 -7.36 5.83
N ALA A 69 8.15 -7.03 6.37
CA ALA A 69 7.70 -5.66 6.61
C ALA A 69 8.77 -4.76 7.27
N SER A 70 9.50 -5.27 8.26
CA SER A 70 10.57 -4.53 8.95
C SER A 70 11.69 -4.01 8.03
N ARG A 71 11.87 -4.59 6.83
CA ARG A 71 12.93 -4.23 5.89
C ARG A 71 12.53 -3.16 4.87
N TYR A 72 11.23 -3.00 4.58
CA TYR A 72 10.77 -2.02 3.57
C TYR A 72 9.79 -0.98 4.14
N MET A 73 9.13 -1.25 5.26
CA MET A 73 8.21 -0.28 5.88
C MET A 73 8.87 1.05 6.28
N PRO A 74 10.15 1.11 6.72
CA PRO A 74 10.82 2.40 6.92
C PRO A 74 10.86 3.25 5.64
N PHE A 75 11.04 2.62 4.48
CA PHE A 75 11.02 3.29 3.17
C PHE A 75 9.61 3.76 2.81
N VAL A 76 8.60 2.90 2.99
CA VAL A 76 7.19 3.24 2.75
C VAL A 76 6.76 4.41 3.62
N TRP A 77 7.07 4.37 4.91
CA TRP A 77 6.77 5.45 5.85
C TRP A 77 7.44 6.76 5.47
N CYS A 78 8.74 6.71 5.14
CA CYS A 78 9.47 7.90 4.71
C CYS A 78 8.86 8.52 3.45
N THR A 79 8.60 7.71 2.42
CA THR A 79 8.06 8.20 1.15
C THR A 79 6.61 8.68 1.28
N ALA A 80 5.79 8.05 2.13
CA ALA A 80 4.43 8.52 2.44
C ALA A 80 4.44 9.93 3.07
N ARG A 81 5.38 10.22 3.98
CA ARG A 81 5.54 11.57 4.58
C ARG A 81 5.91 12.64 3.56
N TYR A 82 6.62 12.26 2.49
CA TYR A 82 7.02 13.16 1.41
C TYR A 82 6.10 13.10 0.19
N PHE A 83 4.94 12.43 0.28
CA PHE A 83 4.05 12.22 -0.85
C PHE A 83 3.69 13.53 -1.57
N LEU A 84 3.28 14.56 -0.82
CA LEU A 84 2.92 15.87 -1.37
C LEU A 84 4.12 16.65 -1.93
N ALA A 85 5.35 16.27 -1.57
CA ALA A 85 6.57 16.87 -2.13
C ALA A 85 6.98 16.25 -3.48
N VAL A 86 6.26 15.22 -3.96
CA VAL A 86 6.48 14.59 -5.27
C VAL A 86 5.59 15.27 -6.32
N THR A 87 6.14 16.30 -6.95
CA THR A 87 5.47 17.17 -7.93
C THR A 87 6.02 17.00 -9.36
N SER A 88 7.03 16.16 -9.55
CA SER A 88 7.70 15.89 -10.82
C SER A 88 8.50 14.58 -10.75
N GLY A 89 8.97 14.08 -11.90
CA GLY A 89 9.87 12.92 -11.96
C GLY A 89 11.18 13.14 -11.20
N ALA A 90 11.75 14.35 -11.27
CA ALA A 90 12.97 14.70 -10.53
C ALA A 90 12.74 14.71 -9.01
N SER A 91 11.62 15.29 -8.56
CA SER A 91 11.27 15.25 -7.13
C SER A 91 10.96 13.83 -6.64
N PHE A 92 10.33 12.99 -7.47
CA PHE A 92 10.11 11.57 -7.18
C PHE A 92 11.45 10.85 -6.97
N GLU A 93 12.37 10.96 -7.92
CA GLU A 93 13.69 10.33 -7.85
C GLU A 93 14.47 10.78 -6.60
N ALA A 94 14.46 12.08 -6.32
CA ALA A 94 15.09 12.64 -5.13
C ALA A 94 14.51 12.04 -3.83
N ARG A 95 13.18 11.97 -3.70
CA ARG A 95 12.52 11.42 -2.50
C ARG A 95 12.71 9.92 -2.36
N VAL A 96 12.66 9.16 -3.46
CA VAL A 96 12.94 7.71 -3.43
C VAL A 96 14.38 7.47 -2.96
N ARG A 97 15.37 8.17 -3.52
CA ARG A 97 16.78 8.01 -3.10
C ARG A 97 17.00 8.39 -1.63
N GLN A 98 16.42 9.52 -1.20
CA GLN A 98 16.49 9.96 0.19
C GLN A 98 15.94 8.89 1.15
N CYS A 99 14.76 8.36 0.86
CA CYS A 99 14.11 7.37 1.73
C CYS A 99 14.75 5.98 1.65
N ALA A 100 15.33 5.62 0.50
CA ALA A 100 16.06 4.37 0.32
C ALA A 100 17.32 4.33 1.19
N ALA A 101 18.07 5.44 1.23
CA ALA A 101 19.26 5.58 2.08
C ALA A 101 18.93 5.41 3.58
N ALA A 102 17.81 5.98 4.04
CA ALA A 102 17.37 5.85 5.43
C ALA A 102 16.89 4.43 5.79
N SER A 103 16.68 3.56 4.80
CA SER A 103 16.12 2.22 4.96
C SER A 103 17.04 1.10 4.47
N SER A 104 18.30 1.43 4.16
CA SER A 104 19.29 0.50 3.60
C SER A 104 18.83 -0.24 2.33
N LEU A 105 18.01 0.43 1.51
CA LEU A 105 17.58 -0.07 0.19
C LEU A 105 18.40 0.61 -0.93
N ASP A 106 18.56 -0.08 -2.06
CA ASP A 106 19.22 0.48 -3.24
C ASP A 106 18.31 1.50 -3.94
N GLY A 107 18.59 2.78 -3.71
CA GLY A 107 17.82 3.90 -4.26
C GLY A 107 17.78 3.94 -5.79
N PRO A 108 18.93 3.92 -6.50
CA PRO A 108 18.96 3.82 -7.97
C PRO A 108 18.12 2.66 -8.51
N ARG A 109 18.23 1.46 -7.91
CA ARG A 109 17.42 0.31 -8.32
C ARG A 109 15.93 0.50 -8.08
N LEU A 110 15.54 1.12 -6.96
CA LEU A 110 14.13 1.44 -6.68
C LEU A 110 13.54 2.39 -7.72
N VAL A 111 14.29 3.43 -8.10
CA VAL A 111 13.86 4.38 -9.15
C VAL A 111 13.69 3.65 -10.48
N ALA A 112 14.66 2.83 -10.87
CA ALA A 112 14.61 2.05 -12.11
C ALA A 112 13.43 1.06 -12.11
N CYS A 113 13.22 0.33 -11.01
CA CYS A 113 12.10 -0.60 -10.86
C CYS A 113 10.76 0.14 -10.99
N ALA A 114 10.58 1.25 -10.27
CA ALA A 114 9.32 1.99 -10.26
C ALA A 114 8.98 2.65 -11.61
N ALA A 115 9.99 3.04 -12.39
CA ALA A 115 9.80 3.57 -13.73
C ALA A 115 9.66 2.48 -14.82
N GLY A 116 10.07 1.26 -14.51
CA GLY A 116 10.23 0.16 -15.46
C GLY A 116 9.08 -0.86 -15.48
N PRO A 117 9.22 -1.89 -16.34
CA PRO A 117 8.25 -2.98 -16.43
C PRO A 117 8.20 -3.85 -15.17
N GLU A 118 9.29 -3.95 -14.39
CA GLU A 118 9.33 -4.70 -13.14
C GLU A 118 8.32 -4.14 -12.13
N GLY A 119 8.38 -2.83 -11.83
CA GLY A 119 7.44 -2.18 -10.93
C GLY A 119 5.99 -2.28 -11.43
N ARG A 120 5.78 -2.18 -12.75
CA ARG A 120 4.46 -2.41 -13.34
C ARG A 120 3.93 -3.81 -13.03
N ALA A 121 4.73 -4.85 -13.27
CA ALA A 121 4.33 -6.22 -13.00
C ALA A 121 4.04 -6.46 -11.51
N LEU A 122 4.85 -5.89 -10.62
CA LEU A 122 4.64 -5.97 -9.17
C LEU A 122 3.33 -5.30 -8.74
N LEU A 123 3.05 -4.10 -9.26
CA LEU A 123 1.81 -3.39 -8.94
C LEU A 123 0.58 -4.08 -9.55
N ASP A 124 0.68 -4.64 -10.76
CA ASP A 124 -0.39 -5.44 -11.36
C ASP A 124 -0.67 -6.69 -10.50
N ALA A 125 0.36 -7.36 -9.99
CA ALA A 125 0.20 -8.51 -9.09
C ALA A 125 -0.51 -8.12 -7.77
N GLN A 126 -0.16 -6.98 -7.19
CA GLN A 126 -0.86 -6.44 -6.00
C GLN A 126 -2.32 -6.05 -6.33
N GLY A 127 -2.57 -5.45 -7.50
CA GLY A 127 -3.91 -5.13 -8.00
C GLY A 127 -4.78 -6.38 -8.14
N ARG A 128 -4.24 -7.47 -8.70
CA ARG A 128 -4.92 -8.78 -8.80
C ARG A 128 -5.20 -9.40 -7.44
N ALA A 129 -4.33 -9.19 -6.46
CA ALA A 129 -4.48 -9.74 -5.12
C ALA A 129 -5.48 -8.95 -4.25
N THR A 130 -5.81 -7.71 -4.63
CA THR A 130 -6.70 -6.81 -3.90
C THR A 130 -8.10 -7.39 -3.82
N VAL A 131 -8.63 -7.49 -2.60
CA VAL A 131 -10.01 -7.91 -2.34
C VAL A 131 -10.96 -6.72 -2.43
N PRO A 132 -12.26 -6.92 -2.74
CA PRO A 132 -13.24 -5.85 -2.65
C PRO A 132 -13.28 -5.23 -1.25
N HIS A 133 -13.30 -3.90 -1.19
CA HIS A 133 -13.31 -3.14 0.05
C HIS A 133 -14.05 -1.80 -0.13
N ALA A 134 -14.70 -1.30 0.92
CA ALA A 134 -15.50 -0.07 0.83
C ALA A 134 -14.64 1.19 0.65
N GLY A 135 -13.41 1.19 1.16
CA GLY A 135 -12.46 2.29 1.08
C GLY A 135 -11.13 1.94 1.73
N VAL A 136 -10.15 2.84 1.61
CA VAL A 136 -8.82 2.68 2.21
C VAL A 136 -8.64 3.63 3.40
N PRO A 137 -7.88 3.25 4.44
CA PRO A 137 -7.19 1.97 4.60
C PRO A 137 -8.16 0.82 4.93
N TYR A 138 -7.93 -0.35 4.32
CA TYR A 138 -8.64 -1.60 4.59
C TYR A 138 -7.70 -2.54 5.36
N VAL A 139 -7.97 -2.75 6.64
CA VAL A 139 -7.07 -3.48 7.55
C VAL A 139 -7.76 -4.75 8.05
N LEU A 140 -7.08 -5.88 7.89
CA LEU A 140 -7.50 -7.16 8.44
C LEU A 140 -6.62 -7.55 9.63
N VAL A 141 -7.24 -7.92 10.75
CA VAL A 141 -6.58 -8.63 11.85
C VAL A 141 -7.22 -10.02 11.93
N ASP A 142 -6.41 -11.06 11.74
CA ASP A 142 -6.86 -12.45 11.69
C ASP A 142 -7.95 -12.72 10.64
N GLY A 143 -7.84 -12.05 9.47
CA GLY A 143 -8.80 -12.17 8.38
C GLY A 143 -10.12 -11.42 8.62
N ARG A 144 -10.26 -10.69 9.72
CA ARG A 144 -11.44 -9.88 10.04
C ARG A 144 -11.12 -8.40 9.88
N GLU A 145 -12.01 -7.67 9.21
CA GLU A 145 -11.88 -6.23 9.06
C GLU A 145 -11.88 -5.54 10.43
N LEU A 146 -10.96 -4.60 10.61
CA LEU A 146 -10.80 -3.83 11.84
C LEU A 146 -11.96 -2.84 12.06
N GLY A 147 -12.81 -2.60 11.05
CA GLY A 147 -13.87 -1.61 11.09
C GLY A 147 -13.32 -0.20 10.92
N ASP A 148 -13.89 0.78 11.63
CA ASP A 148 -13.44 2.17 11.57
C ASP A 148 -12.02 2.31 12.16
N THR A 149 -11.04 2.37 11.27
CA THR A 149 -9.63 2.54 11.59
C THR A 149 -9.29 3.95 12.12
N HIS A 150 -10.24 4.90 12.07
CA HIS A 150 -10.03 6.27 12.54
C HIS A 150 -10.25 6.42 14.05
N CYS A 151 -10.92 5.45 14.70
CA CYS A 151 -11.10 5.52 16.15
C CYS A 151 -9.94 4.88 16.93
N VAL A 152 -8.85 5.63 17.07
CA VAL A 152 -7.68 5.26 17.88
C VAL A 152 -8.04 5.13 19.38
N SER A 153 -9.12 5.77 19.83
CA SER A 153 -9.54 5.84 21.24
C SER A 153 -10.69 4.92 21.65
N CYS A 154 -11.32 4.17 20.73
CA CYS A 154 -12.55 3.41 21.01
C CYS A 154 -12.34 2.10 21.81
N GLY A 155 -11.15 1.82 22.36
CA GLY A 155 -10.87 0.55 23.05
C GLY A 155 -10.82 -0.68 22.12
N ASP A 156 -10.91 -0.47 20.80
CA ASP A 156 -10.98 -1.54 19.79
C ASP A 156 -9.99 -1.35 18.62
N GLY A 157 -9.00 -0.47 18.81
CA GLY A 157 -8.00 -0.11 17.80
C GLY A 157 -7.03 -1.25 17.44
N ILE A 158 -6.19 -1.01 16.43
CA ILE A 158 -5.27 -2.02 15.87
C ILE A 158 -4.42 -2.72 16.94
N MET A 159 -3.91 -1.97 17.93
CA MET A 159 -3.09 -2.54 19.01
C MET A 159 -3.88 -3.46 19.92
N HIS A 160 -5.13 -3.11 20.25
CA HIS A 160 -6.02 -3.97 21.04
C HIS A 160 -6.28 -5.30 20.34
N ARG A 161 -6.62 -5.24 19.05
CA ARG A 161 -6.90 -6.44 18.23
C ARG A 161 -5.65 -7.29 18.02
N VAL A 162 -4.49 -6.68 17.76
CA VAL A 162 -3.20 -7.39 17.62
C VAL A 162 -2.80 -8.08 18.92
N CYS A 163 -2.87 -7.37 20.06
CA CYS A 163 -2.54 -7.95 21.37
C CYS A 163 -3.49 -9.09 21.75
N SER A 164 -4.80 -8.90 21.53
CA SER A 164 -5.79 -9.95 21.72
C SER A 164 -5.50 -11.18 20.84
N ALA A 165 -5.16 -10.97 19.57
CA ALA A 165 -4.83 -12.05 18.62
C ALA A 165 -3.55 -12.79 19.00
N ALA A 166 -2.49 -12.06 19.35
CA ALA A 166 -1.21 -12.62 19.77
C ALA A 166 -1.38 -13.49 21.01
N ARG A 167 -2.07 -12.98 22.04
CA ARG A 167 -2.33 -13.75 23.26
C ARG A 167 -3.11 -15.04 22.97
N ARG A 168 -4.18 -14.97 22.18
CA ARG A 168 -4.97 -16.16 21.80
C ARG A 168 -4.16 -17.21 21.03
N ARG A 169 -3.26 -16.78 20.14
CA ARG A 169 -2.53 -17.69 19.24
C ARG A 169 -1.26 -18.28 19.84
N THR A 170 -0.53 -17.49 20.61
CA THR A 170 0.82 -17.83 21.06
C THR A 170 1.00 -17.72 22.56
N GLY A 171 -0.01 -17.25 23.30
CA GLY A 171 0.13 -16.93 24.73
C GLY A 171 1.01 -15.70 24.99
N LEU A 172 1.39 -14.94 23.95
CA LEU A 172 2.26 -13.78 24.10
C LEU A 172 1.58 -12.70 24.96
N ASP A 173 2.23 -12.36 26.07
CA ASP A 173 1.74 -11.37 27.02
C ASP A 173 2.83 -10.34 27.40
N THR A 174 2.99 -9.34 26.54
CA THR A 174 3.96 -8.25 26.76
C THR A 174 3.40 -7.18 27.70
N PRO A 175 4.25 -6.38 28.37
CA PRO A 175 3.78 -5.22 29.15
C PRO A 175 2.90 -4.27 28.34
N VAL A 176 3.22 -4.07 27.05
CA VAL A 176 2.42 -3.25 26.13
C VAL A 176 1.04 -3.87 25.93
N CYS A 177 0.94 -5.19 25.76
CA CYS A 177 -0.34 -5.85 25.60
C CYS A 177 -1.17 -5.85 26.88
N ARG A 178 -0.58 -6.07 28.06
CA ARG A 178 -1.30 -5.92 29.33
C ARG A 178 -1.87 -4.51 29.50
N ALA A 179 -1.05 -3.48 29.25
CA ALA A 179 -1.50 -2.10 29.33
C ALA A 179 -2.61 -1.79 28.30
N THR A 180 -2.47 -2.27 27.06
CA THR A 180 -3.47 -2.07 26.00
C THR A 180 -4.79 -2.75 26.32
N LEU A 181 -4.75 -3.89 27.02
CA LEU A 181 -5.93 -4.68 27.40
C LEU A 181 -6.53 -4.26 28.75
N GLY A 182 -5.97 -3.24 29.42
CA GLY A 182 -6.47 -2.73 30.69
C GLY A 182 -6.16 -3.60 31.90
N GLU A 183 -5.12 -4.43 31.83
CA GLU A 183 -4.73 -5.40 32.87
C GLU A 183 -3.56 -4.89 33.74
N GLY A 184 -3.59 -3.60 34.09
CA GLY A 184 -2.58 -2.91 34.89
C GLY A 184 -2.77 -3.05 36.39
#